data_AF-A0A2D7GSM2-F1
#
_entry.id   AF-A0A2D7GSM2-F1
#
_cell.length_a   1.000
_cell.length_b   1.000
_cell.length_c   1.000
_cell.angle_alpha   90.00
_cell.angle_beta   90.00
_cell.angle_gamma   90.00
#
_symmetry.space_group_name_H-M   'P 1'
#
loop_
_entity.id
_entity.type
_entity.pdbx_description
1 polymer ?
#
loop_
_entity_poly.entity_id
_entity_poly.type
_entity_poly.pdbx_seq_one_letter_code
_entity_poly.pdbx_strand_id
1 'polypeptide(L)'
;MSNWSIEEAERVYGVSQWGGGYFQIGENGNVHITPVPEDPSIRIDFNSVIEDIRKEGVQFPVVVRFHDILRSQVAGLNKAFRKSITEAEYQGEYQGVYPVKV
;
A
#
# COMPACT_ATOMS: atom_id res chain seq x y z
N MET A 1 9.94 -25.08 19.77
CA MET A 1 10.09 -23.91 18.89
C MET A 1 8.69 -23.55 18.44
N SER A 2 8.22 -22.34 18.72
CA SER A 2 6.90 -21.89 18.30
C SER A 2 6.79 -22.00 16.77
N ASN A 3 5.77 -22.68 16.27
CA ASN A 3 5.44 -22.76 14.85
C ASN A 3 5.07 -21.34 14.38
N TRP A 4 6.06 -20.58 13.91
CA TRP A 4 5.84 -19.27 13.35
C TRP A 4 5.27 -19.46 11.93
N SER A 5 3.97 -19.23 11.78
CA SER A 5 3.27 -19.34 10.50
C SER A 5 2.87 -17.95 9.98
N ILE A 6 2.44 -17.89 8.72
CA ILE A 6 1.94 -16.65 8.10
C ILE A 6 0.69 -16.17 8.85
N GLU A 7 -0.19 -17.09 9.26
CA GLU A 7 -1.39 -16.78 10.02
C GLU A 7 -1.06 -16.19 11.38
N GLU A 8 -0.03 -16.71 12.05
CA GLU A 8 0.42 -16.19 13.34
C GLU A 8 1.07 -14.80 13.18
N ALA A 9 1.87 -14.61 12.14
CA ALA A 9 2.44 -13.29 11.81
C ALA A 9 1.35 -12.27 11.50
N GLU A 10 0.31 -12.65 10.76
CA GLU A 10 -0.84 -11.81 10.46
C GLU A 10 -1.67 -11.52 11.72
N ARG A 11 -1.84 -12.51 12.61
CA ARG A 11 -2.52 -12.32 13.90
C ARG A 11 -1.79 -11.33 14.81
N VAL A 12 -0.45 -11.37 14.83
CA VAL A 12 0.37 -10.53 15.70
C VAL A 12 0.56 -9.12 15.13
N TYR A 13 0.86 -9.01 13.83
CA TYR A 13 1.20 -7.73 13.20
C TYR A 13 0.03 -7.07 12.47
N GLY A 14 -1.02 -7.82 12.13
CA GLY A 14 -2.23 -7.29 11.49
C GLY A 14 -1.97 -6.53 10.20
N VAL A 15 -0.98 -6.94 9.41
CA VAL A 15 -0.52 -6.19 8.23
C VAL A 15 -1.67 -5.93 7.26
N SER A 16 -2.58 -6.89 7.08
CA SER A 16 -3.77 -6.73 6.24
C SER A 16 -4.77 -5.69 6.77
N GLN A 17 -4.81 -5.45 8.08
CA GLN A 17 -5.78 -4.55 8.72
C GLN A 17 -5.41 -3.08 8.50
N TRP A 18 -4.13 -2.73 8.65
CA TRP A 18 -3.65 -1.36 8.43
C TRP A 18 -3.03 -1.14 7.05
N GLY A 19 -2.68 -2.21 6.34
CA GLY A 19 -2.01 -2.16 5.04
C GLY A 19 -2.88 -1.65 3.89
N GLY A 20 -4.20 -1.53 4.10
CA GLY A 20 -5.12 -0.88 3.15
C GLY A 20 -5.17 -1.54 1.76
N GLY A 21 -4.83 -2.83 1.67
CA GLY A 21 -4.69 -3.56 0.40
C GLY A 21 -3.35 -3.34 -0.31
N TYR A 22 -2.50 -2.44 0.17
CA TYR A 22 -1.17 -2.17 -0.38
C TYR A 22 -0.09 -3.06 0.24
N PHE A 23 -0.21 -3.41 1.52
CA PHE A 23 0.76 -4.23 2.24
C PHE A 23 0.11 -5.51 2.73
N GLN A 24 0.77 -6.65 2.48
CA GLN A 24 0.31 -7.97 2.89
C GLN A 24 1.49 -8.89 3.15
N ILE A 25 1.30 -9.93 3.95
CA ILE A 25 2.27 -11.03 4.07
C ILE A 25 2.09 -11.96 2.85
N GLY A 26 3.18 -12.22 2.12
CA GLY A 26 3.23 -13.14 1.00
C GLY A 26 3.27 -14.61 1.43
N GLU A 27 3.02 -15.52 0.49
CA GLU A 27 3.10 -16.98 0.72
C GLU A 27 4.52 -17.45 1.08
N ASN A 28 5.52 -16.65 0.74
CA ASN A 28 6.92 -16.84 1.11
C ASN A 28 7.26 -16.28 2.51
N GLY A 29 6.28 -15.69 3.22
CA GLY A 29 6.47 -15.06 4.52
C GLY A 29 7.05 -13.64 4.48
N ASN A 30 7.35 -13.10 3.29
CA ASN A 30 7.87 -11.74 3.15
C ASN A 30 6.74 -10.71 3.07
N VAL A 31 7.05 -9.45 3.31
CA VAL A 31 6.10 -8.37 3.05
C VAL A 31 6.02 -8.14 1.54
N HIS A 32 4.82 -8.25 1.00
CA HIS A 32 4.51 -7.91 -0.37
C HIS A 32 3.82 -6.55 -0.45
N ILE A 33 4.21 -5.76 -1.43
CA ILE A 33 3.62 -4.47 -1.76
C ILE A 33 2.85 -4.57 -3.06
N THR A 34 1.58 -4.17 -3.04
CA THR A 34 0.70 -4.05 -4.20
C THR A 34 0.41 -2.56 -4.42
N PRO A 35 1.23 -1.84 -5.21
CA PRO A 35 1.10 -0.39 -5.37
C PRO A 35 -0.22 0.06 -5.98
N VAL A 36 -0.85 -0.81 -6.77
CA VAL A 36 -2.14 -0.58 -7.43
C VAL A 36 -3.09 -1.71 -7.01
N PRO A 37 -3.93 -1.51 -5.98
CA PRO A 37 -4.82 -2.56 -5.49
C PRO A 37 -5.80 -3.11 -6.54
N GLU A 38 -6.15 -2.29 -7.54
CA GLU A 38 -6.99 -2.72 -8.66
C GLU A 38 -6.29 -3.66 -9.65
N ASP A 39 -4.96 -3.75 -9.61
CA ASP A 39 -4.17 -4.68 -10.43
C ASP A 39 -3.27 -5.57 -9.56
N PRO A 40 -3.82 -6.69 -9.05
CA PRO A 40 -3.08 -7.61 -8.18
C PRO A 40 -1.89 -8.31 -8.87
N SER A 41 -1.75 -8.18 -10.19
CA SER A 41 -0.61 -8.75 -10.93
C SER A 41 0.69 -7.98 -10.64
N ILE A 42 0.58 -6.71 -10.26
CA ILE A 42 1.71 -5.87 -9.88
C ILE A 42 1.95 -6.05 -8.37
N ARG A 43 2.70 -7.10 -8.02
CA ARG A 43 3.08 -7.41 -6.64
C ARG A 43 4.60 -7.44 -6.50
N ILE A 44 5.10 -6.71 -5.51
CA ILE A 44 6.55 -6.55 -5.26
C ILE A 44 6.88 -7.26 -3.95
N ASP A 45 7.82 -8.20 -3.98
CA ASP A 45 8.42 -8.73 -2.75
C ASP A 45 9.40 -7.69 -2.19
N PHE A 46 9.16 -7.20 -0.97
CA PHE A 46 10.04 -6.19 -0.39
C PHE A 46 11.45 -6.69 -0.16
N ASN A 47 11.62 -7.99 0.10
CA ASN A 47 12.94 -8.56 0.32
C ASN A 47 13.80 -8.52 -0.95
N SER A 48 13.20 -8.72 -2.14
CA SER A 48 13.96 -8.58 -3.40
C SER A 48 14.42 -7.14 -3.62
N VAL A 49 13.58 -6.16 -3.27
CA VAL A 49 13.95 -4.74 -3.32
C VAL A 49 15.13 -4.43 -2.40
N ILE A 50 15.15 -4.97 -1.17
CA ILE A 50 16.26 -4.80 -0.24
C ILE A 50 17.56 -5.40 -0.81
N GLU A 51 17.48 -6.58 -1.42
CA GLU A 51 18.64 -7.22 -2.03
C GLU A 51 19.17 -6.43 -3.24
N ASP A 52 18.30 -5.82 -4.04
CA ASP A 52 18.73 -4.98 -5.15
C ASP A 52 19.39 -3.68 -4.66
N ILE A 53 18.85 -3.03 -3.62
CA ILE A 53 19.48 -1.87 -2.95
C ILE A 53 20.89 -2.21 -2.45
N ARG A 54 21.07 -3.41 -1.87
CA ARG A 54 22.40 -3.90 -1.43
C ARG A 54 23.36 -4.08 -2.59
N LYS A 55 22.90 -4.68 -3.70
CA LYS A 55 23.72 -4.88 -4.91
C LYS A 55 24.16 -3.57 -5.54
N GLU A 56 23.33 -2.54 -5.48
CA GLU A 56 23.66 -1.18 -5.94
C GLU A 56 24.66 -0.46 -5.02
N GLY A 57 25.04 -1.06 -3.88
CA GLY A 57 26.01 -0.49 -2.95
C GLY A 57 25.46 0.66 -2.12
N VAL A 58 24.13 0.81 -2.06
CA VAL A 58 23.48 1.84 -1.25
C VAL A 58 23.58 1.45 0.23
N GLN A 59 24.14 2.36 1.05
CA GLN A 59 24.23 2.14 2.50
C GLN A 59 22.88 2.36 3.19
N PHE A 60 22.58 1.49 4.15
CA PHE A 60 21.41 1.61 5.03
C PHE A 60 21.71 2.55 6.20
N PRO A 61 20.69 3.25 6.77
CA PRO A 61 19.25 3.13 6.49
C PRO A 61 18.80 3.88 5.22
N VAL A 62 17.76 3.35 4.56
CA VAL A 62 17.16 3.96 3.36
C VAL A 62 15.66 4.17 3.56
N VAL A 63 15.10 5.18 2.90
CA VAL A 63 13.66 5.45 2.87
C VAL A 63 13.14 5.15 1.47
N VAL A 64 12.40 4.04 1.34
CA VAL A 64 11.78 3.63 0.07
C VAL A 64 10.40 4.30 -0.06
N ARG A 65 10.15 4.97 -1.19
CA ARG A 65 8.89 5.65 -1.48
C ARG A 65 8.18 4.99 -2.66
N PHE A 66 6.99 4.46 -2.42
CA PHE A 66 6.12 3.90 -3.46
C PHE A 66 5.15 4.97 -3.96
N HIS A 67 5.52 5.65 -5.05
CA HIS A 67 4.73 6.77 -5.60
C HIS A 67 3.34 6.35 -6.10
N ASP A 68 3.20 5.11 -6.56
CA ASP A 68 1.94 4.59 -7.08
C ASP A 68 0.88 4.39 -5.98
N ILE A 69 1.30 4.08 -4.74
CA ILE A 69 0.38 4.03 -3.58
C ILE A 69 -0.27 5.40 -3.38
N LEU A 70 0.51 6.49 -3.44
CA LEU A 70 -0.02 7.84 -3.30
C LEU A 70 -1.02 8.16 -4.42
N ARG A 71 -0.72 7.76 -5.66
CA ARG A 71 -1.63 7.95 -6.80
C ARG A 71 -2.93 7.17 -6.62
N SER A 72 -2.85 5.92 -6.19
CA SER A 72 -4.03 5.07 -5.95
C SER A 72 -4.89 5.63 -4.81
N GLN A 73 -4.29 6.09 -3.71
CA GLN A 73 -5.00 6.73 -2.60
C GLN A 73 -5.76 7.99 -3.04
N VAL A 74 -5.11 8.88 -3.81
CA VAL A 74 -5.76 10.09 -4.35
C VAL A 74 -6.92 9.71 -5.28
N ALA A 75 -6.73 8.70 -6.14
CA ALA A 75 -7.78 8.22 -7.02
C ALA A 75 -8.95 7.62 -6.21
N GLY A 76 -8.67 6.80 -5.20
CA GLY A 76 -9.65 6.18 -4.31
C GLY A 76 -10.51 7.21 -3.58
N LEU A 77 -9.89 8.25 -3.02
CA LEU A 77 -10.59 9.35 -2.36
C LEU A 77 -11.55 10.08 -3.32
N ASN A 78 -11.07 10.44 -4.51
CA ASN A 78 -11.89 11.12 -5.52
C ASN A 78 -13.05 10.23 -6.00
N LYS A 79 -12.82 8.93 -6.21
CA LYS A 79 -13.86 7.96 -6.58
C LYS A 79 -14.92 7.85 -5.48
N ALA A 80 -14.51 7.79 -4.21
CA ALA A 80 -15.42 7.70 -3.07
C ALA A 80 -16.34 8.93 -2.98
N PHE A 81 -15.78 10.14 -3.05
CA PHE A 81 -16.58 11.37 -3.04
C PHE A 81 -17.53 11.47 -4.23
N ARG A 82 -17.06 11.15 -5.44
CA ARG A 82 -17.93 11.14 -6.63
C ARG A 82 -19.09 10.17 -6.47
N LYS A 83 -18.83 8.97 -5.97
CA LYS A 83 -19.87 7.97 -5.71
C LYS A 83 -20.93 8.51 -4.75
N SER A 84 -20.52 9.07 -3.61
CA SER A 84 -21.47 9.62 -2.63
C SER A 84 -22.23 10.84 -3.13
N ILE A 85 -21.61 11.71 -3.94
CA ILE A 85 -22.27 12.86 -4.57
C ILE A 85 -23.39 12.39 -5.51
N THR A 86 -23.09 11.40 -6.36
CA THR A 86 -24.08 10.82 -7.28
C THR A 86 -25.22 10.15 -6.51
N GLU A 87 -24.92 9.37 -5.48
CA GLU A 87 -25.94 8.68 -4.66
C GLU A 87 -26.84 9.65 -3.88
N ALA A 88 -26.31 10.81 -3.48
CA ALA A 88 -27.04 11.84 -2.75
C ALA A 88 -27.68 12.90 -3.65
N GLU A 89 -27.58 12.76 -4.98
CA GLU A 89 -28.02 13.76 -5.99
C GLU A 89 -27.49 15.18 -5.71
N TYR A 90 -26.32 15.27 -5.08
CA TYR A 90 -25.72 16.54 -4.70
C TYR A 90 -25.21 17.28 -5.95
N GLN A 91 -25.52 18.57 -6.06
CA GLN A 91 -25.25 19.37 -7.26
C GLN A 91 -23.84 19.99 -7.28
N GLY A 92 -23.10 19.92 -6.18
CA GLY A 92 -21.73 20.44 -6.09
C GLY A 92 -20.68 19.41 -6.50
N GLU A 93 -19.51 19.91 -6.89
CA GLU A 93 -18.36 19.08 -7.28
C GLU A 93 -17.34 18.96 -6.15
N TYR A 94 -16.76 17.77 -5.99
CA TYR A 94 -15.62 17.56 -5.12
C TYR A 94 -14.30 17.95 -5.81
N GLN A 95 -13.51 18.80 -5.16
CA GLN A 95 -12.17 19.18 -5.60
C GLN A 95 -11.16 18.84 -4.49
N GLY A 96 -10.29 17.87 -4.75
CA GLY A 96 -9.25 17.48 -3.81
C GLY A 96 -8.14 18.51 -3.72
N VAL A 97 -7.78 18.92 -2.50
CA VAL A 97 -6.66 19.82 -2.23
C VAL A 97 -5.60 19.05 -1.46
N TYR A 98 -4.35 19.08 -1.92
CA TYR A 98 -3.21 18.52 -1.19
C TYR A 98 -2.46 19.66 -0.46
N PRO A 99 -2.62 19.81 0.86
CA PRO A 99 -1.87 20.81 1.60
C PRO A 99 -0.39 20.38 1.67
N VAL A 100 0.51 21.19 1.11
CA VAL A 100 1.96 20.89 1.07
C VAL A 100 2.60 20.97 2.46
N LYS A 101 1.95 21.66 3.40
CA LYS A 101 2.34 21.66 4.81
C LYS A 101 1.78 20.41 5.49
N VAL A 102 2.57 19.35 5.46
CA VAL A 102 2.41 18.12 6.25
C VAL A 102 3.69 17.87 7.03
#